data_AF-A0A657B3E6-F1
#
_entry.id   AF-A0A657B3E6-F1
#
_cell.length_a   1.000
_cell.length_b   1.000
_cell.length_c   1.000
_cell.angle_alpha   90.00
_cell.angle_beta   90.00
_cell.angle_gamma   90.00
#
_symmetry.space_group_name_H-M   'P 1'
#
loop_
_entity.id
_entity.type
_entity.pdbx_description
1 polymer ?
#
loop_
_entity_poly.entity_id
_entity_poly.type
_entity_poly.pdbx_seq_one_letter_code
_entity_poly.pdbx_strand_id
1 'polypeptide(L)'
;MSQSIEQRCCQFGIARNLAPFRERSTFKKHSGGAYRAAQRKGPAVFNEVTAHMPNPRPKHWKHVGKSTVVNEVKKLKEDGCKTRSALYRNSQSLYHRVNTLGLLDDLLPSKTSQTRSNNELLEAAKRYQSAEELRNKNPHLCKLLSKRGLLKEAFMKK
;
A
#
# COMPACT_ATOMS: atom_id res chain seq x y z
N MET A 1 -46.76 -0.03 3.79
CA MET A 1 -46.30 0.94 2.76
C MET A 1 -44.97 1.52 3.23
N SER A 2 -43.85 1.17 2.59
CA SER A 2 -42.52 1.66 2.98
C SER A 2 -42.32 3.08 2.48
N GLN A 3 -42.09 4.03 3.40
CA GLN A 3 -41.82 5.43 3.05
C GLN A 3 -40.53 5.54 2.21
N SER A 4 -40.54 6.43 1.22
CA SER A 4 -39.34 6.74 0.41
C SER A 4 -38.21 7.24 1.32
N ILE A 5 -36.95 6.96 0.96
CA ILE A 5 -35.76 7.41 1.71
C ILE A 5 -35.79 8.94 1.89
N GLU A 6 -36.30 9.67 0.90
CA GLU A 6 -36.43 11.13 0.94
C GLU A 6 -37.46 11.61 1.97
N GLN A 7 -38.59 10.91 2.10
CA GLN A 7 -39.63 11.21 3.09
C GLN A 7 -39.08 11.00 4.52
N ARG A 8 -38.30 9.94 4.73
CA ARG A 8 -37.66 9.65 6.01
C ARG A 8 -36.56 10.65 6.37
N CYS A 9 -35.71 11.03 5.40
CA CYS A 9 -34.69 12.04 5.63
C CYS A 9 -35.30 13.40 6.01
N CYS A 10 -36.41 13.77 5.34
CA CYS A 10 -37.16 14.98 5.68
C CYS A 10 -37.76 14.92 7.09
N GLN A 11 -38.28 13.77 7.53
CA GLN A 11 -38.83 13.56 8.88
C GLN A 11 -37.76 13.74 9.97
N PHE A 12 -36.51 13.36 9.72
CA PHE A 12 -35.41 13.47 10.69
C PHE A 12 -34.62 14.80 10.61
N GLY A 13 -35.01 15.71 9.70
CA GLY A 13 -34.27 16.96 9.45
C GLY A 13 -32.88 16.72 8.83
N ILE A 14 -32.72 15.63 8.08
CA ILE A 14 -31.50 15.27 7.36
C ILE A 14 -31.64 15.73 5.90
N ALA A 15 -30.51 16.01 5.23
CA ALA A 15 -30.49 16.51 3.85
C ALA A 15 -31.43 15.73 2.92
N ARG A 16 -32.20 16.46 2.11
CA ARG A 16 -33.35 15.96 1.32
C ARG A 16 -33.00 14.85 0.31
N ASN A 17 -31.77 14.81 -0.21
CA ASN A 17 -31.41 13.95 -1.34
C ASN A 17 -30.19 13.06 -1.03
N LEU A 18 -30.43 11.87 -0.49
CA LEU A 18 -29.41 10.83 -0.27
C LEU A 18 -29.42 9.71 -1.33
N ALA A 19 -30.41 9.76 -2.23
CA ALA A 19 -30.52 8.87 -3.38
C ALA A 19 -29.29 8.82 -4.31
N PRO A 20 -28.53 9.93 -4.55
CA PRO A 20 -27.37 9.85 -5.46
C PRO A 20 -26.15 9.15 -4.83
N PHE A 21 -26.13 8.93 -3.51
CA PHE A 21 -25.00 8.31 -2.84
C PHE A 21 -25.19 6.80 -2.72
N ARG A 22 -24.40 6.04 -3.50
CA ARG A 22 -24.34 4.58 -3.43
C ARG A 22 -23.44 4.04 -2.32
N GLU A 23 -22.58 4.86 -1.72
CA GLU A 23 -21.63 4.41 -0.69
C GLU A 23 -21.62 5.35 0.52
N ARG A 24 -21.39 4.81 1.73
CA ARG A 24 -21.29 5.64 2.94
C ARG A 24 -20.07 6.57 2.92
N SER A 25 -18.99 6.14 2.26
CA SER A 25 -17.76 6.90 2.03
C SER A 25 -18.03 8.18 1.23
N THR A 26 -18.76 8.06 0.11
CA THR A 26 -19.12 9.18 -0.76
C THR A 26 -20.13 10.10 -0.08
N PHE A 27 -21.11 9.55 0.65
CA PHE A 27 -22.02 10.33 1.47
C PHE A 27 -21.28 11.16 2.53
N LYS A 28 -20.35 10.56 3.27
CA LYS A 28 -19.51 11.28 4.26
C LYS A 28 -18.67 12.38 3.64
N LYS A 29 -18.09 12.13 2.46
CA LYS A 29 -17.18 13.05 1.77
C LYS A 29 -17.91 14.28 1.21
N HIS A 30 -19.06 14.06 0.56
CA HIS A 30 -19.80 15.11 -0.13
C HIS A 30 -20.88 15.77 0.74
N SER A 31 -21.38 15.07 1.76
CA SER A 31 -22.43 15.57 2.65
C SER A 31 -22.09 15.28 4.12
N GLY A 32 -20.88 15.67 4.53
CA GLY A 32 -20.37 15.43 5.88
C GLY A 32 -21.26 16.02 6.99
N GLY A 33 -21.96 17.12 6.73
CA GLY A 33 -22.92 17.72 7.66
C GLY A 33 -24.14 16.82 7.90
N ALA A 34 -24.74 16.30 6.83
CA ALA A 34 -25.88 15.39 6.92
C ALA A 34 -25.48 14.03 7.50
N TYR A 35 -24.29 13.52 7.16
CA TYR A 35 -23.73 12.31 7.73
C TYR A 35 -23.60 12.44 9.27
N ARG A 36 -23.05 13.56 9.75
CA ARG A 36 -22.94 13.83 11.20
C ARG A 36 -24.30 14.05 11.86
N ALA A 37 -25.23 14.73 11.20
CA ALA A 37 -26.59 14.91 11.71
C ALA A 37 -27.29 13.56 11.92
N ALA A 38 -27.19 12.65 10.95
CA ALA A 38 -27.70 11.29 11.06
C ALA A 38 -27.05 10.51 12.22
N GLN A 39 -25.73 10.63 12.42
CA GLN A 39 -25.05 10.03 13.56
C GLN A 39 -25.53 10.59 14.92
N ARG A 40 -25.74 11.91 15.01
CA ARG A 40 -26.22 12.57 16.24
C ARG A 40 -27.65 12.19 16.59
N LYS A 41 -28.49 11.85 15.60
CA LYS A 41 -29.85 11.35 15.80
C LYS A 41 -29.89 9.91 16.32
N GLY A 42 -28.74 9.22 16.34
CA GLY A 42 -28.58 7.89 16.92
C GLY A 42 -28.42 6.78 15.88
N PRO A 43 -28.04 5.57 16.34
CA PRO A 43 -27.69 4.46 15.46
C PRO A 43 -28.87 3.93 14.63
N ALA A 44 -30.10 3.99 15.16
CA ALA A 44 -31.30 3.55 14.44
C ALA A 44 -31.55 4.41 13.19
N VAL A 45 -31.58 5.74 13.37
CA VAL A 45 -31.75 6.71 12.26
C VAL A 45 -30.59 6.61 11.29
N PHE A 46 -29.36 6.52 11.78
CA PHE A 46 -28.19 6.39 10.92
C PHE A 46 -28.22 5.12 10.05
N ASN A 47 -28.59 3.97 10.64
CA ASN A 47 -28.67 2.70 9.92
C ASN A 47 -29.78 2.71 8.87
N GLU A 48 -30.92 3.33 9.17
CA GLU A 48 -32.03 3.47 8.22
C GLU A 48 -31.66 4.36 7.03
N VAL A 49 -31.05 5.50 7.32
CA VAL A 49 -30.63 6.49 6.31
C VAL A 49 -29.48 6.00 5.44
N THR A 50 -28.66 5.07 5.95
CA THR A 50 -27.51 4.47 5.25
C THR A 50 -27.73 3.01 4.88
N ALA A 51 -28.99 2.53 4.90
CA ALA A 51 -29.33 1.14 4.63
C ALA A 51 -29.01 0.75 3.18
N HIS A 52 -29.26 1.65 2.22
CA HIS A 52 -28.96 1.48 0.80
C HIS A 52 -27.49 1.73 0.45
N MET A 53 -26.69 2.18 1.41
CA MET A 53 -25.29 2.49 1.23
C MET A 53 -24.44 1.38 1.85
N PRO A 54 -23.85 0.46 1.06
CA PRO A 54 -22.82 -0.43 1.56
C PRO A 54 -21.72 0.35 2.27
N ASN A 55 -21.29 -0.20 3.40
CA ASN A 55 -20.08 0.22 4.08
C ASN A 55 -18.97 -0.76 3.69
N PRO A 56 -18.20 -0.51 2.62
CA PRO A 56 -17.05 -1.35 2.32
C PRO A 56 -16.09 -1.24 3.51
N ARG A 57 -16.04 -2.28 4.34
CA ARG A 57 -15.08 -2.32 5.45
C ARG A 57 -13.68 -2.25 4.81
N PRO A 58 -12.80 -1.37 5.28
CA PRO A 58 -11.43 -1.35 4.80
C PRO A 58 -10.83 -2.75 4.95
N LYS A 59 -10.33 -3.33 3.85
CA LYS A 59 -9.71 -4.66 3.85
C LYS A 59 -8.52 -4.63 4.81
N HIS A 60 -8.60 -5.38 5.90
CA HIS A 60 -7.59 -5.35 6.95
C HIS A 60 -6.45 -6.30 6.59
N TRP A 61 -5.40 -5.76 5.97
CA TRP A 61 -4.30 -6.55 5.41
C TRP A 61 -3.46 -7.32 6.44
N LYS A 62 -3.60 -7.05 7.75
CA LYS A 62 -2.83 -7.68 8.84
C LYS A 62 -2.95 -9.22 8.88
N HIS A 63 -4.12 -9.75 8.54
CA HIS A 63 -4.40 -11.20 8.57
C HIS A 63 -4.38 -11.85 7.19
N VAL A 64 -4.09 -11.07 6.13
CA VAL A 64 -4.09 -11.57 4.77
C VAL A 64 -2.78 -12.30 4.50
N GLY A 65 -2.90 -13.50 3.93
CA GLY A 65 -1.77 -14.36 3.57
C GLY A 65 -0.91 -13.77 2.45
N LYS A 66 0.36 -14.21 2.42
CA LYS A 66 1.37 -13.76 1.46
C LYS A 66 0.91 -13.89 -0.01
N SER A 67 0.31 -15.02 -0.36
CA SER A 67 -0.15 -15.33 -1.73
C SER A 67 -1.23 -14.35 -2.21
N THR A 68 -2.19 -14.01 -1.36
CA THR A 68 -3.26 -13.05 -1.69
C THR A 68 -2.72 -11.64 -1.89
N VAL A 69 -1.75 -11.22 -1.06
CA VAL A 69 -1.07 -9.91 -1.21
C VAL A 69 -0.36 -9.83 -2.57
N VAL A 70 0.36 -10.90 -2.94
CA VAL A 70 1.06 -10.97 -4.24
C VAL A 70 0.09 -10.87 -5.41
N ASN A 71 -1.03 -11.59 -5.36
CA ASN A 71 -2.03 -11.57 -6.44
C ASN A 71 -2.68 -10.19 -6.58
N GLU A 72 -2.97 -9.50 -5.49
CA GLU A 72 -3.56 -8.15 -5.57
C GLU A 72 -2.58 -7.15 -6.18
N VAL A 73 -1.30 -7.22 -5.79
CA VAL A 73 -0.27 -6.35 -6.38
C VAL A 73 -0.08 -6.65 -7.87
N LYS A 74 -0.20 -7.91 -8.30
CA LYS A 74 -0.15 -8.28 -9.73
C LYS A 74 -1.32 -7.68 -10.51
N LYS A 75 -2.55 -7.77 -9.99
CA LYS A 75 -3.72 -7.11 -10.62
C LYS A 75 -3.51 -5.61 -10.76
N LEU A 76 -3.08 -4.95 -9.67
CA LEU A 76 -2.80 -3.51 -9.71
C LEU A 76 -1.70 -3.14 -10.70
N LYS A 77 -0.72 -4.02 -10.96
CA LYS A 77 0.29 -3.81 -12.01
C LYS A 77 -0.31 -3.86 -13.41
N GLU A 78 -1.24 -4.78 -13.66
CA GLU A 78 -1.99 -4.86 -14.92
C GLU A 78 -2.79 -3.58 -15.14
N ASP A 79 -3.38 -3.03 -14.07
CA ASP A 79 -4.09 -1.74 -14.06
C ASP A 79 -3.16 -0.50 -14.16
N GLY A 80 -1.84 -0.69 -14.30
CA GLY A 80 -0.88 0.39 -14.50
C GLY A 80 -0.12 0.87 -13.25
N CYS A 81 -0.32 0.27 -12.07
CA CYS A 81 0.46 0.57 -10.85
C CYS A 81 1.84 -0.13 -10.89
N LYS A 82 2.76 0.41 -11.69
CA LYS A 82 4.10 -0.17 -11.92
C LYS A 82 5.18 0.29 -10.93
N THR A 83 4.90 1.30 -10.10
CA THR A 83 5.89 1.88 -9.18
C THR A 83 5.45 1.78 -7.71
N ARG A 84 6.42 1.81 -6.79
CA ARG A 84 6.17 1.87 -5.34
C ARG A 84 5.25 3.02 -4.96
N SER A 85 5.51 4.19 -5.54
CA SER A 85 4.72 5.40 -5.31
C SER A 85 3.29 5.26 -5.86
N ALA A 86 3.11 4.59 -7.00
CA ALA A 86 1.78 4.28 -7.52
C ALA A 86 1.03 3.31 -6.60
N LEU A 87 1.69 2.26 -6.10
CA LEU A 87 1.09 1.33 -5.14
C LEU A 87 0.70 2.05 -3.84
N TYR A 88 1.54 2.93 -3.31
CA TYR A 88 1.25 3.70 -2.11
C TYR A 88 0.06 4.66 -2.30
N ARG A 89 0.00 5.36 -3.44
CA ARG A 89 -1.12 6.27 -3.76
C ARG A 89 -2.44 5.54 -3.95
N ASN A 90 -2.40 4.32 -4.51
CA ASN A 90 -3.59 3.51 -4.74
C ASN A 90 -4.06 2.84 -3.44
N SER A 91 -3.13 2.21 -2.70
CA SER A 91 -3.44 1.55 -1.44
C SER A 91 -2.25 1.60 -0.46
N GLN A 92 -2.31 2.54 0.47
CA GLN A 92 -1.32 2.67 1.55
C GLN A 92 -1.26 1.41 2.43
N SER A 93 -2.41 0.85 2.77
CA SER A 93 -2.50 -0.31 3.66
C SER A 93 -1.92 -1.57 3.01
N LEU A 94 -2.11 -1.76 1.70
CA LEU A 94 -1.46 -2.81 0.94
C LEU A 94 0.05 -2.58 0.84
N TYR A 95 0.49 -1.35 0.54
CA TYR A 95 1.92 -1.01 0.51
C TYR A 95 2.62 -1.34 1.83
N HIS A 96 2.05 -0.92 2.97
CA HIS A 96 2.62 -1.22 4.28
C HIS A 96 2.68 -2.72 4.55
N ARG A 97 1.63 -3.48 4.16
CA ARG A 97 1.65 -4.94 4.30
C ARG A 97 2.75 -5.59 3.45
N VAL A 98 2.89 -5.18 2.19
CA VAL A 98 3.94 -5.66 1.29
C VAL A 98 5.32 -5.34 1.88
N ASN A 99 5.49 -4.16 2.48
CA ASN A 99 6.72 -3.75 3.18
C ASN A 99 7.01 -4.61 4.41
N THR A 100 6.02 -4.85 5.27
CA THR A 100 6.19 -5.71 6.46
C THR A 100 6.57 -7.14 6.09
N LEU A 101 6.10 -7.63 4.93
CA LEU A 101 6.45 -8.96 4.42
C LEU A 101 7.78 -9.00 3.65
N GLY A 102 8.44 -7.85 3.43
CA GLY A 102 9.70 -7.77 2.68
C GLY A 102 9.57 -8.00 1.17
N LEU A 103 8.36 -7.88 0.60
CA LEU A 103 8.08 -8.24 -0.80
C LEU A 103 8.14 -7.05 -1.76
N LEU A 104 8.55 -5.89 -1.26
CA LEU A 104 8.58 -4.66 -2.05
C LEU A 104 9.62 -4.71 -3.16
N ASP A 105 10.79 -5.29 -2.90
CA ASP A 105 11.86 -5.44 -3.89
C ASP A 105 11.48 -6.49 -4.95
N ASP A 106 10.93 -7.64 -4.52
CA ASP A 106 10.48 -8.72 -5.41
C ASP A 106 9.35 -8.29 -6.35
N LEU A 107 8.38 -7.54 -5.83
CA LEU A 107 7.20 -7.12 -6.59
C LEU A 107 7.43 -5.81 -7.32
N LEU A 108 8.09 -4.81 -6.73
CA LEU A 108 8.24 -3.48 -7.31
C LEU A 108 9.68 -2.99 -7.13
N PRO A 109 10.63 -3.50 -7.95
CA PRO A 109 12.02 -3.08 -7.88
C PRO A 109 12.12 -1.57 -8.13
N SER A 110 12.80 -0.86 -7.23
CA SER A 110 12.95 0.59 -7.35
C SER A 110 13.98 0.92 -8.43
N LYS A 111 13.60 1.70 -9.45
CA LYS A 111 14.52 2.22 -10.47
C LYS A 111 15.62 3.13 -9.91
N THR A 112 15.41 3.73 -8.73
CA THR A 112 16.43 4.56 -8.05
C THR A 112 17.50 3.71 -7.35
N SER A 113 17.27 2.41 -7.24
CA SER A 113 18.26 1.45 -6.78
C SER A 113 18.86 0.78 -8.00
N GLN A 114 19.65 1.54 -8.76
CA GLN A 114 20.79 0.96 -9.48
C GLN A 114 21.83 0.44 -8.46
N THR A 115 21.38 -0.23 -7.39
CA THR A 115 22.26 -1.10 -6.64
C THR A 115 22.49 -2.28 -7.53
N ARG A 116 23.66 -2.27 -8.17
CA ARG A 116 24.24 -3.43 -8.86
C ARG A 116 23.80 -4.72 -8.19
N SER A 117 23.37 -5.68 -9.02
CA SER A 117 23.01 -7.02 -8.55
C SER A 117 24.16 -7.60 -7.72
N ASN A 118 23.88 -8.51 -6.78
CA ASN A 118 24.95 -9.11 -5.96
C ASN A 118 26.05 -9.71 -6.84
N ASN A 119 25.68 -10.29 -7.98
CA ASN A 119 26.62 -10.85 -8.96
C ASN A 119 27.50 -9.77 -9.60
N GLU A 120 26.91 -8.64 -10.03
CA GLU A 120 27.68 -7.50 -10.56
C GLU A 120 28.65 -6.90 -9.52
N LEU A 121 28.29 -6.94 -8.24
CA LEU A 121 29.17 -6.46 -7.16
C LEU A 121 30.35 -7.40 -6.93
N LEU A 122 30.14 -8.71 -7.01
CA LEU A 122 31.20 -9.70 -6.92
C LEU A 122 32.15 -9.60 -8.12
N GLU A 123 31.62 -9.46 -9.34
CA GLU A 123 32.45 -9.24 -10.55
C GLU A 123 33.25 -7.92 -10.48
N ALA A 124 32.67 -6.86 -9.93
CA ALA A 124 33.40 -5.62 -9.69
C ALA A 124 34.49 -5.78 -8.61
N ALA A 125 34.25 -6.62 -7.60
CA ALA A 125 35.18 -6.87 -6.52
C ALA A 125 36.40 -7.73 -6.95
N LYS A 126 36.20 -8.71 -7.84
CA LYS A 126 37.26 -9.58 -8.40
C LYS A 126 38.39 -8.83 -9.12
N ARG A 127 38.16 -7.57 -9.53
CA ARG A 127 39.17 -6.72 -10.18
C ARG A 127 40.28 -6.27 -9.22
N TYR A 128 40.06 -6.43 -7.91
CA TYR A 128 41.00 -6.06 -6.87
C TYR A 128 41.58 -7.34 -6.25
N GLN A 129 42.85 -7.29 -5.82
CA GLN A 129 43.56 -8.46 -5.31
C GLN A 129 43.25 -8.75 -3.84
N SER A 130 42.79 -7.75 -3.09
CA SER A 130 42.50 -7.85 -1.66
C SER A 130 41.35 -6.92 -1.24
N ALA A 131 40.67 -7.29 -0.15
CA ALA A 131 39.66 -6.45 0.50
C ALA A 131 40.22 -5.09 0.94
N GLU A 132 41.51 -5.04 1.30
CA GLU A 132 42.20 -3.83 1.74
C GLU A 132 42.50 -2.89 0.58
N GLU A 133 42.90 -3.45 -0.57
CA GLU A 133 43.06 -2.71 -1.81
C GLU A 133 41.73 -2.13 -2.30
N LEU A 134 40.67 -2.93 -2.22
CA LEU A 134 39.31 -2.51 -2.56
C LEU A 134 38.82 -1.40 -1.61
N ARG A 135 39.16 -1.46 -0.32
CA ARG A 135 38.83 -0.39 0.65
C ARG A 135 39.50 0.93 0.29
N ASN A 136 40.76 0.89 -0.12
CA ASN A 136 41.54 2.09 -0.44
C ASN A 136 41.17 2.69 -1.80
N LYS A 137 40.98 1.84 -2.83
CA LYS A 137 40.66 2.29 -4.19
C LYS A 137 39.17 2.55 -4.41
N ASN A 138 38.29 1.81 -3.72
CA ASN A 138 36.83 1.96 -3.86
C ASN A 138 36.10 1.73 -2.52
N PRO A 139 36.14 2.73 -1.61
CA PRO A 139 35.51 2.61 -0.29
C PRO A 139 33.99 2.46 -0.37
N HIS A 140 33.35 2.98 -1.42
CA HIS A 140 31.91 2.83 -1.65
C HIS A 140 31.52 1.38 -1.94
N LEU A 141 32.25 0.70 -2.82
CA LEU A 141 32.03 -0.73 -3.13
C LEU A 141 32.29 -1.60 -1.88
N CYS A 142 33.33 -1.28 -1.12
CA CYS A 142 33.66 -1.95 0.15
C CYS A 142 32.50 -1.88 1.15
N LYS A 143 31.98 -0.66 1.38
CA LYS A 143 30.86 -0.42 2.30
C LYS A 143 29.58 -1.13 1.84
N LEU A 144 29.36 -1.20 0.53
CA LEU A 144 28.19 -1.87 -0.06
C LEU A 144 28.28 -3.40 0.11
N LEU A 145 29.44 -4.01 -0.16
CA LEU A 145 29.71 -5.43 0.06
C LEU A 145 29.61 -5.81 1.54
N SER A 146 30.15 -4.97 2.44
CA SER A 146 30.04 -5.16 3.89
C SER A 146 28.59 -5.13 4.37
N LYS A 147 27.78 -4.17 3.90
CA LYS A 147 26.34 -4.11 4.22
C LYS A 147 25.56 -5.34 3.77
N ARG A 148 26.02 -6.01 2.71
CA ARG A 148 25.37 -7.21 2.15
C ARG A 148 26.00 -8.52 2.64
N GLY A 149 27.05 -8.48 3.47
CA GLY A 149 27.76 -9.68 3.92
C GLY A 149 28.62 -10.37 2.86
N LEU A 150 28.74 -9.80 1.66
CA LEU A 150 29.41 -10.40 0.49
C LEU A 150 30.93 -10.16 0.46
N LEU A 151 31.47 -9.38 1.41
CA LEU A 151 32.88 -9.01 1.41
C LEU A 151 33.79 -10.21 1.68
N LYS A 152 33.35 -11.16 2.51
CA LYS A 152 34.07 -12.43 2.71
C LYS A 152 34.01 -13.29 1.44
N GLU A 153 32.83 -13.47 0.86
CA GLU A 153 32.65 -14.26 -0.38
C GLU A 153 33.49 -13.76 -1.55
N ALA A 154 33.67 -12.45 -1.68
CA ALA A 154 34.49 -11.86 -2.76
C ALA A 154 35.99 -12.19 -2.64
N PHE A 155 36.51 -12.41 -1.43
CA PHE A 155 37.95 -12.52 -1.16
C PHE A 155 38.35 -13.76 -0.38
N MET A 156 37.43 -14.71 -0.15
CA MET A 156 37.77 -16.01 0.39
C MET A 156 38.60 -16.77 -0.65
N LYS A 157 39.91 -16.90 -0.37
CA LYS A 157 40.79 -17.84 -1.06
C LYS A 157 40.21 -19.23 -0.85
N LYS A 158 39.96 -19.96 -1.94
CA LYS A 158 39.77 -21.41 -1.91
C LYS A 158 41.03 -22.10 -1.37
#